data_AF-A0A9E0SXU3-F1
#
_entry.id   AF-A0A9E0SXU3-F1
#
_cell.length_a   1.000
_cell.length_b   1.000
_cell.length_c   1.000
_cell.angle_alpha   90.00
_cell.angle_beta   90.00
_cell.angle_gamma   90.00
#
_symmetry.space_group_name_H-M   'P 1'
#
loop_
_entity.id
_entity.type
_entity.pdbx_description
1 polymer ?
#
loop_
_entity_poly.entity_id
_entity_poly.type
_entity_poly.pdbx_seq_one_letter_code
_entity_poly.pdbx_strand_id
1 'polypeptide(L)' 'MTIFRWIMGLLCGFLAAGATLTFVIFILRDGEEWLVLARRFRRWTWAACLFWFNVEIWGRVVYTLLHWNG' A
#
# COMPACT_ATOMS: atom_id res chain seq x y z
N MET A 1 7.03 15.88 -3.67
CA MET A 1 6.69 14.50 -4.09
C MET A 1 7.64 13.43 -3.53
N THR A 2 8.92 13.72 -3.25
CA THR A 2 9.87 12.69 -2.75
C THR A 2 9.52 12.14 -1.36
N ILE A 3 9.21 13.00 -0.39
CA ILE A 3 8.86 12.57 0.98
C ILE A 3 7.58 11.70 0.98
N PHE A 4 6.55 12.12 0.25
CA PHE A 4 5.31 11.33 0.09
C PHE A 4 5.59 9.94 -0.49
N ARG A 5 6.45 9.84 -1.51
CA ARG A 5 6.86 8.55 -2.10
C ARG A 5 7.58 7.66 -1.09
N TRP A 6 8.44 8.21 -0.24
CA TRP A 6 9.08 7.46 0.84
C TRP A 6 8.07 6.96 1.87
N ILE A 7 7.13 7.80 2.30
CA ILE A 7 6.09 7.42 3.27
C ILE A 7 5.21 6.31 2.71
N MET A 8 4.71 6.47 1.48
CA MET A 8 3.87 5.45 0.84
C MET A 8 4.64 4.16 0.55
N GLY A 9 5.92 4.26 0.17
CA GLY A 9 6.82 3.13 0.01
C GLY A 9 6.98 2.32 1.29
N LEU A 10 7.26 3.01 2.41
CA LEU A 10 7.36 2.37 3.72
C LEU A 10 6.03 1.75 4.15
N LEU A 11 4.92 2.47 4.00
CA LEU A 11 3.58 1.97 4.36
C LEU A 11 3.22 0.69 3.59
N CYS A 12 3.41 0.69 2.26
CA CYS A 12 3.17 -0.48 1.43
C CYS A 12 4.12 -1.63 1.79
N GLY A 13 5.40 -1.32 2.04
CA GLY A 13 6.39 -2.30 2.48
C GLY A 13 6.01 -2.97 3.80
N PHE A 14 5.60 -2.21 4.81
CA PHE A 14 5.17 -2.73 6.10
C PHE A 14 3.90 -3.59 5.98
N LEU A 15 2.92 -3.16 5.19
CA LEU A 15 1.69 -3.94 4.97
C LEU A 15 1.97 -5.25 4.23
N ALA A 16 2.84 -5.22 3.21
CA ALA A 16 3.26 -6.40 2.48
C ALA A 16 4.07 -7.35 3.37
N ALA A 17 5.01 -6.84 4.16
CA ALA A 17 5.78 -7.63 5.11
C ALA A 17 4.87 -8.27 6.17
N GLY A 18 3.89 -7.52 6.70
CA GLY A 18 2.88 -8.04 7.63
C GLY A 18 2.03 -9.14 7.00
N ALA A 19 1.61 -8.98 5.74
CA ALA A 19 0.88 -10.02 5.00
C ALA A 19 1.71 -11.29 4.83
N THR A 20 2.99 -11.17 4.46
CA THR A 20 3.89 -12.31 4.28
C THR A 20 4.18 -13.01 5.61
N LEU A 21 4.48 -12.26 6.67
CA LEU A 21 4.73 -12.82 7.99
C LEU A 21 3.52 -13.58 8.53
N THR A 22 2.32 -12.99 8.43
CA THR A 22 1.09 -13.66 8.89
C THR A 22 0.76 -14.89 8.06
N PHE A 23 1.07 -14.88 6.77
CA PHE A 23 0.95 -16.08 5.92
C PHE A 23 1.96 -17.18 6.29
N VAL A 24 3.22 -16.82 6.60
CA VAL A 24 4.23 -17.78 7.08
C VAL A 24 3.81 -18.38 8.42
N ILE A 25 3.29 -17.57 9.34
CA ILE A 25 2.77 -18.05 10.64
C ILE A 25 1.60 -19.02 10.42
N PHE A 26 0.71 -18.72 9.47
CA PHE A 26 -0.36 -19.65 9.10
C PHE A 26 0.20 -21.01 8.66
N ILE A 27 1.19 -21.04 7.75
CA ILE A 27 1.81 -22.29 7.29
C ILE A 27 2.42 -23.09 8.45
N LEU A 28 2.97 -22.41 9.46
CA LEU A 28 3.64 -23.06 10.60
C LEU A 28 2.68 -23.53 11.71
N ARG A 29 1.50 -22.92 11.84
CA ARG A 29 0.57 -23.17 12.96
C ARG A 29 -0.81 -23.67 12.54
N ASP A 30 -1.12 -23.71 11.25
CA ASP A 30 -2.42 -24.10 10.65
C ASP A 30 -3.67 -23.42 11.24
N GLY A 31 -3.49 -22.32 11.99
CA GLY A 31 -4.61 -21.58 12.56
C GLY A 31 -5.30 -20.72 11.51
N GLU A 32 -6.55 -21.04 11.15
CA GLU A 32 -7.31 -20.31 10.12
C GLU A 32 -7.41 -18.79 10.38
N GLU A 33 -7.36 -18.38 11.64
CA GLU A 33 -7.30 -16.98 12.09
C GLU A 33 -6.14 -16.20 11.43
N TRP A 34 -4.97 -16.82 11.28
CA TRP A 34 -3.79 -16.22 10.68
C TRP A 34 -3.95 -16.03 9.17
N LEU A 35 -4.65 -16.93 8.51
CA LEU A 35 -4.94 -16.85 7.09
C LEU A 35 -6.01 -15.78 6.78
N VAL A 36 -6.99 -15.59 7.67
CA VAL A 36 -7.93 -14.46 7.59
C VAL A 36 -7.18 -13.13 7.75
N LEU A 37 -6.26 -13.06 8.72
CA LEU A 37 -5.42 -11.87 8.96
C LEU A 37 -4.53 -11.55 7.75
N ALA A 38 -3.84 -12.56 7.20
CA ALA A 38 -2.97 -12.42 6.02
C ALA A 38 -3.75 -11.91 4.80
N ARG A 39 -4.94 -12.46 4.55
CA ARG A 39 -5.84 -11.98 3.48
C ARG A 39 -6.29 -10.54 3.71
N ARG A 40 -6.48 -10.12 4.96
CA ARG A 40 -6.83 -8.73 5.30
C ARG A 40 -5.65 -7.79 5.04
N PHE A 41 -4.45 -8.12 5.51
CA PHE A 41 -3.24 -7.33 5.24
C PHE A 41 -2.95 -7.22 3.74
N ARG A 42 -3.14 -8.29 2.96
CA ARG A 42 -2.99 -8.25 1.50
C ARG A 42 -3.96 -7.26 0.85
N ARG A 43 -5.23 -7.23 1.28
CA ARG A 43 -6.23 -6.26 0.80
C ARG A 43 -5.84 -4.82 1.13
N TRP A 44 -5.36 -4.57 2.34
CA TRP A 44 -4.87 -3.24 2.74
C TRP A 44 -3.63 -2.81 1.96
N THR A 45 -2.71 -3.75 1.67
CA THR A 45 -1.54 -3.49 0.81
C THR A 45 -1.99 -3.01 -0.56
N TRP A 46 -2.94 -3.72 -1.19
CA TRP A 46 -3.48 -3.30 -2.48
C TRP A 46 -4.20 -1.96 -2.44
N ALA A 47 -5.00 -1.71 -1.40
CA ALA A 47 -5.67 -0.43 -1.21
C ALA A 47 -4.66 0.73 -1.08
N ALA A 48 -3.58 0.54 -0.30
CA ALA A 48 -2.51 1.51 -0.16
C ALA A 48 -1.78 1.78 -1.49
N CYS A 49 -1.47 0.73 -2.26
CA CYS A 49 -0.87 0.88 -3.59
C CYS A 49 -1.77 1.65 -4.57
N LEU A 50 -3.07 1.31 -4.61
CA LEU A 50 -4.04 1.98 -5.48
C LEU A 50 -4.23 3.45 -5.08
N PHE A 51 -4.24 3.73 -3.78
CA PHE A 51 -4.29 5.09 -3.26
C PHE A 51 -3.04 5.89 -3.66
N TRP A 52 -1.84 5.32 -3.48
CA TRP A 52 -0.59 5.94 -3.92
C TRP A 52 -0.65 6.28 -5.41
N PHE A 53 -0.99 5.31 -6.26
CA PHE A 53 -1.09 5.50 -7.70
C PHE A 53 -2.06 6.63 -8.06
N ASN A 54 -3.24 6.66 -7.43
CA ASN A 54 -4.21 7.74 -7.64
C ASN A 54 -3.64 9.10 -7.26
N VAL A 55 -3.03 9.23 -6.07
CA VAL A 55 -2.46 10.51 -5.64
C VAL A 55 -1.33 10.96 -6.56
N GLU A 56 -0.50 10.05 -7.08
CA GLU A 56 0.56 10.42 -8.02
C GLU A 56 0.01 10.91 -9.37
N ILE A 57 -1.05 10.29 -9.90
CA ILE A 57 -1.66 10.73 -11.15
C ILE A 57 -2.39 12.05 -10.95
N TRP A 58 -3.33 12.10 -10.01
CA TRP A 58 -4.15 13.28 -9.77
C TRP A 58 -3.32 14.45 -9.26
N GLY A 59 -2.30 14.20 -8.44
CA GLY A 59 -1.35 15.22 -8.00
C GLY A 59 -0.60 15.85 -9.17
N ARG A 60 -0.26 15.06 -10.20
CA ARG A 60 0.37 15.56 -11.43
C ARG A 60 -0.62 16.35 -12.27
N VAL A 61 -1.85 15.86 -12.44
CA VAL A 61 -2.92 16.56 -13.15
C VAL A 61 -3.21 17.92 -12.51
N VAL A 62 -3.40 17.96 -11.19
CA VAL A 62 -3.63 19.20 -10.44
C VAL A 62 -2.43 20.15 -10.54
N TYR A 63 -1.20 19.63 -10.41
CA TYR A 63 -0.01 20.45 -10.61
C TYR A 63 0.03 21.08 -12.01
N THR A 64 -0.25 20.28 -13.04
CA THR A 64 -0.35 20.75 -14.43
C THR A 64 -1.44 21.81 -14.56
N LEU A 65 -2.65 21.60 -14.04
CA LEU A 65 -3.73 22.60 -14.12
C LEU A 65 -3.40 23.91 -13.39
N LEU A 66 -2.70 23.85 -12.26
CA LEU A 66 -2.34 25.04 -11.48
C LEU A 66 -1.16 25.83 -12.08
N HIS A 67 -0.20 25.14 -12.72
CA HIS A 67 0.97 25.77 -13.34
C HIS A 67 0.79 26.03 -14.85
N TRP A 68 -0.29 25.51 -15.44
CA TRP A 68 -0.75 25.88 -16.77
C TRP A 68 -1.48 27.22 -16.71
N ASN A 69 -0.72 28.27 -16.44
CA ASN A 69 -1.04 29.63 -16.83
C ASN A 69 0.09 30.08 -17.76
N GLY A 70 -0.11 29.82 -19.05
CA GLY A 70 0.54 30.54 -20.14
C GLY A 70 -0.33 31.73 -20.53
#